data_AF-A0A967BY09-F1
#
_entry.id   AF-A0A967BY09-F1
#
_cell.length_a   1.000
_cell.length_b   1.000
_cell.length_c   1.000
_cell.angle_alpha   90.00
_cell.angle_beta   90.00
_cell.angle_gamma   90.00
#
_symmetry.space_group_name_H-M   'P 1'
#
loop_
_entity.id
_entity.type
_entity.pdbx_description
1 polymer ?
#
loop_
_entity_poly.entity_id
_entity_poly.type
_entity_poly.pdbx_seq_one_letter_code
_entity_poly.pdbx_strand_id
1 'polypeptide(L)'
;MQRTSSSSTSSIPRAPCRPPVDDGRRILGRVTAKEVGLFVAAIDQGTTSSRCMVFDRAGTVISSAQKEHQQIFPRPGWVEHDASEIWDRTVGVIEDALSAGGLITSDLAAVGITNQRETTVLWDRATGMPVHNAIVWQDTRTAELCGRLGGQDGPDRFRSRTGLPIATYFSGPKIAWLLDQSAELRARAESGDVLFGTMDSWLLWKLTGVHATDVTNASRTLLMNLETLQWDETLLAEMGIPRAMLPEIRSSVGVFGTAEGPLRGVPVAGILGDQQAALFGQTCFDPGDAKNTYGTGCFMLMNTGERPVPSENGLLTTVGYRIGSEPAVYALEGSIAVAGALVQWLRDNLGMIEQSDDIEALAKTVPDNGDVYFVPAFSGLFAPRWRADARGVIVGLTRFATSGHVARAALEATAFQTREVLDAMRADSGVRLRELKVDGGMVVDELLMQFQADVLGVPVIRPEVAETTALGAAYAAGLAVGYWGGLEDLRANWGEGSRWTPAMGQERRDALYARWNQAVERTLGWVPAGSLERAAKE
;
A
#
# COMPACT_ATOMS: atom_id res chain seq x y z
N MET A 1 56.15 4.15 -74.00
CA MET A 1 54.96 3.31 -74.28
C MET A 1 53.87 3.69 -73.29
N GLN A 2 52.67 4.03 -73.80
CA GLN A 2 51.35 4.18 -73.14
C GLN A 2 51.23 5.23 -72.00
N ARG A 3 50.54 6.37 -72.22
CA ARG A 3 49.07 6.65 -72.08
C ARG A 3 48.62 6.55 -70.60
N THR A 4 47.94 7.50 -69.95
CA THR A 4 46.70 8.24 -70.28
C THR A 4 46.48 9.41 -69.29
N SER A 5 46.34 10.65 -69.78
CA SER A 5 45.14 11.53 -69.76
C SER A 5 44.48 11.86 -68.40
N SER A 6 44.66 13.12 -68.00
CA SER A 6 44.02 13.88 -66.94
C SER A 6 42.67 14.47 -67.38
N SER A 7 41.69 14.51 -66.47
CA SER A 7 40.50 15.35 -66.58
C SER A 7 40.21 16.03 -65.24
N SER A 8 40.23 17.35 -65.27
CA SER A 8 40.04 18.29 -64.17
C SER A 8 38.59 18.78 -64.08
N THR A 9 38.04 18.88 -62.87
CA THR A 9 37.00 19.88 -62.54
C THR A 9 37.14 20.37 -61.09
N SER A 10 37.64 21.60 -60.96
CA SER A 10 37.30 22.67 -60.00
C SER A 10 36.50 22.29 -58.74
N SER A 11 37.12 22.46 -57.56
CA SER A 11 36.47 22.50 -56.24
C SER A 11 36.56 23.91 -55.62
N ILE A 12 35.41 24.45 -55.20
CA ILE A 12 35.26 25.68 -54.40
C ILE A 12 35.12 25.28 -52.92
N PRO A 13 35.76 25.98 -51.95
CA PRO A 13 35.80 25.51 -50.56
C PRO A 13 34.52 25.84 -49.78
N ARG A 14 34.00 24.86 -49.01
CA ARG A 14 32.91 25.03 -48.05
C ARG A 14 33.45 25.32 -46.64
N ALA A 15 32.93 26.36 -46.01
CA ALA A 15 33.14 26.71 -44.60
C ALA A 15 32.43 25.71 -43.64
N PRO A 16 32.88 25.56 -42.39
CA PRO A 16 32.35 24.58 -41.45
C PRO A 16 30.99 25.00 -40.84
N CYS A 17 30.00 24.10 -40.91
CA CYS A 17 28.70 24.25 -40.25
C CYS A 17 28.85 24.09 -38.72
N ARG A 18 28.33 25.08 -37.98
CA ARG A 18 28.03 24.97 -36.54
C ARG A 18 26.73 24.16 -36.34
N PRO A 19 26.59 23.40 -35.24
CA PRO A 19 25.35 22.70 -34.94
C PRO A 19 24.25 23.69 -34.50
N PRO A 20 22.97 23.41 -34.79
CA PRO A 20 21.88 24.26 -34.36
C PRO A 20 21.59 24.08 -32.87
N VAL A 21 21.34 25.20 -32.20
CA VAL A 21 20.79 25.30 -30.84
C VAL A 21 19.30 24.95 -30.93
N ASP A 22 18.87 23.92 -30.23
CA ASP A 22 17.47 23.48 -30.16
C ASP A 22 16.74 24.31 -29.08
N ASP A 23 15.83 25.17 -29.53
CA ASP A 23 15.02 26.05 -28.67
C ASP A 23 13.77 25.27 -28.20
N GLY A 24 13.64 25.13 -26.89
CA GLY A 24 12.72 24.22 -26.21
C GLY A 24 11.25 24.60 -26.29
N ARG A 25 10.61 24.33 -27.43
CA ARG A 25 9.14 24.25 -27.55
C ARG A 25 8.74 23.05 -28.40
N ARG A 26 8.75 21.86 -27.81
CA ARG A 26 8.04 20.70 -28.39
C ARG A 26 6.57 20.75 -28.03
N ILE A 27 5.80 20.69 -29.09
CA ILE A 27 4.34 20.73 -29.21
C ILE A 27 3.74 19.55 -28.42
N LEU A 28 2.92 19.87 -27.41
CA LEU A 28 1.90 18.96 -26.88
C LEU A 28 0.99 18.55 -28.05
N GLY A 29 1.17 17.33 -28.55
CA GLY A 29 0.28 16.76 -29.55
C GLY A 29 -1.12 16.65 -28.98
N ARG A 30 -2.07 17.43 -29.51
CA ARG A 30 -3.50 17.23 -29.31
C ARG A 30 -3.85 15.83 -29.82
N VAL A 31 -4.14 14.91 -28.92
CA VAL A 31 -4.86 13.68 -29.23
C VAL A 31 -6.23 14.10 -29.77
N THR A 32 -6.51 13.79 -31.04
CA THR A 32 -7.83 13.99 -31.64
C THR A 32 -8.83 13.07 -30.96
N ALA A 33 -10.06 13.55 -30.70
CA ALA A 33 -11.14 12.88 -29.96
C ALA A 33 -11.74 11.61 -30.60
N LYS A 34 -10.97 10.88 -31.40
CA LYS A 34 -11.31 9.57 -31.96
C LYS A 34 -10.27 8.58 -31.43
N GLU A 35 -10.75 7.62 -30.64
CA GLU A 35 -10.00 6.51 -29.99
C GLU A 35 -9.36 6.82 -28.63
N VAL A 36 -10.12 7.41 -27.70
CA VAL A 36 -9.88 7.14 -26.27
C VAL A 36 -10.77 5.95 -25.93
N GLY A 37 -10.20 4.86 -25.38
CA GLY A 37 -10.98 3.73 -24.90
C GLY A 37 -12.11 4.19 -23.97
N LEU A 38 -13.21 3.46 -23.95
CA LEU A 38 -14.42 3.82 -23.21
C LEU A 38 -14.33 3.52 -21.71
N PHE A 39 -13.33 2.74 -21.28
CA PHE A 39 -13.19 2.28 -19.91
C PHE A 39 -11.74 2.33 -19.41
N VAL A 40 -11.54 2.24 -18.11
CA VAL A 40 -10.22 2.11 -17.47
C VAL A 40 -10.22 0.84 -16.63
N ALA A 41 -9.17 0.02 -16.77
CA ALA A 41 -8.99 -1.16 -15.94
C ALA A 41 -8.07 -0.86 -14.75
N ALA A 42 -8.24 -1.60 -13.66
CA ALA A 42 -7.31 -1.63 -12.53
C ALA A 42 -7.00 -3.07 -12.14
N ILE A 43 -5.72 -3.35 -11.95
CA ILE A 43 -5.22 -4.60 -11.36
C ILE A 43 -4.92 -4.31 -9.90
N ASP A 44 -5.62 -5.00 -9.00
CA ASP A 44 -5.39 -4.95 -7.56
C ASP A 44 -4.80 -6.29 -7.09
N GLN A 45 -3.48 -6.31 -6.91
CA GLN A 45 -2.73 -7.47 -6.43
C GLN A 45 -2.69 -7.44 -4.90
N GLY A 46 -3.71 -7.97 -4.24
CA GLY A 46 -3.77 -8.02 -2.78
C GLY A 46 -2.92 -9.14 -2.15
N THR A 47 -2.89 -9.20 -0.82
CA THR A 47 -2.15 -10.24 -0.08
C THR A 47 -2.74 -11.64 -0.25
N THR A 48 -4.07 -11.77 -0.34
CA THR A 48 -4.75 -13.08 -0.41
C THR A 48 -5.31 -13.41 -1.79
N SER A 49 -5.53 -12.39 -2.62
CA SER A 49 -6.13 -12.54 -3.95
C SER A 49 -5.67 -11.45 -4.90
N SER A 50 -5.74 -11.74 -6.19
CA SER A 50 -5.57 -10.75 -7.26
C SER A 50 -6.95 -10.43 -7.84
N ARG A 51 -7.18 -9.16 -8.20
CA ARG A 51 -8.41 -8.68 -8.81
C ARG A 51 -8.13 -7.87 -10.06
N CYS A 52 -9.06 -7.93 -11.01
CA CYS A 52 -9.16 -6.96 -12.09
C CYS A 52 -10.55 -6.33 -12.04
N MET A 53 -10.63 -5.01 -12.16
CA MET A 53 -11.89 -4.27 -12.19
C MET A 53 -11.86 -3.30 -13.36
N VAL A 54 -12.99 -3.14 -14.05
CA VAL A 54 -13.16 -2.22 -15.16
C VAL A 54 -14.16 -1.14 -14.78
N PHE A 55 -13.78 0.12 -15.00
CA PHE A 55 -14.54 1.30 -14.60
C PHE A 55 -14.94 2.14 -15.82
N ASP A 56 -16.15 2.71 -15.75
CA ASP A 56 -16.60 3.70 -16.72
C ASP A 56 -16.17 5.13 -16.35
N ARG A 57 -16.71 6.12 -17.08
CA ARG A 57 -16.36 7.53 -16.91
C ARG A 57 -16.85 8.12 -15.59
N ALA A 58 -17.94 7.56 -15.04
CA ALA A 58 -18.51 7.95 -13.76
C ALA A 58 -17.80 7.28 -12.58
N GLY A 59 -16.81 6.41 -12.83
CA GLY A 59 -16.15 5.63 -11.78
C GLY A 59 -16.98 4.43 -11.32
N THR A 60 -18.01 4.04 -12.06
CA THR A 60 -18.86 2.88 -11.75
C THR A 60 -18.17 1.60 -12.20
N VAL A 61 -18.30 0.53 -11.42
CA VAL A 61 -17.77 -0.81 -11.75
C VAL A 61 -18.64 -1.44 -12.84
N ILE A 62 -18.04 -1.71 -14.01
CA ILE A 62 -18.69 -2.38 -15.14
C ILE A 62 -18.54 -3.89 -15.06
N SER A 63 -17.35 -4.34 -14.69
CA SER A 63 -17.06 -5.75 -14.48
C SER A 63 -15.90 -5.93 -13.50
N SER A 64 -15.85 -7.08 -12.86
CA SER A 64 -14.77 -7.45 -11.96
C SER A 64 -14.55 -8.96 -11.95
N ALA A 65 -13.32 -9.36 -11.62
CA ALA A 65 -12.97 -10.75 -11.34
C ALA A 65 -11.92 -10.81 -10.23
N GLN A 66 -11.94 -11.88 -9.44
CA GLN A 66 -11.05 -12.10 -8.31
C GLN A 66 -10.63 -13.56 -8.24
N LYS A 67 -9.35 -13.82 -7.98
CA LYS A 67 -8.81 -15.17 -7.73
C LYS A 67 -7.83 -15.15 -6.57
N GLU A 68 -8.02 -16.07 -5.63
CA GLU A 68 -7.08 -16.30 -4.53
C GLU A 68 -5.77 -16.94 -5.03
N HIS A 69 -4.70 -16.76 -4.26
CA HIS A 69 -3.41 -17.43 -4.45
C HIS A 69 -2.92 -18.01 -3.13
N GLN A 70 -2.05 -19.01 -3.22
CA GLN A 70 -1.61 -19.76 -2.06
C GLN A 70 -0.79 -18.90 -1.10
N GLN A 71 -1.15 -18.96 0.18
CA GLN A 71 -0.33 -18.43 1.28
C GLN A 71 0.65 -19.54 1.71
N ILE A 72 1.95 -19.34 1.49
CA ILE A 72 2.97 -20.35 1.76
C ILE A 72 3.63 -20.05 3.10
N PHE A 73 3.60 -21.02 4.02
CA PHE A 73 4.18 -20.90 5.36
C PHE A 73 5.26 -21.98 5.58
N PRO A 74 6.50 -21.79 5.10
CA PRO A 74 7.54 -22.81 5.22
C PRO A 74 7.89 -23.13 6.67
N ARG A 75 7.79 -22.14 7.56
CA ARG A 75 8.09 -22.19 9.00
C ARG A 75 7.25 -21.14 9.76
N PRO A 76 7.11 -21.26 11.09
CA PRO A 76 6.47 -20.21 11.89
C PRO A 76 7.10 -18.83 11.66
N GLY A 77 6.26 -17.82 11.44
CA GLY A 77 6.69 -16.45 11.13
C GLY A 77 7.16 -16.21 9.69
N TRP A 78 7.30 -17.26 8.87
CA TRP A 78 7.68 -17.13 7.47
C TRP A 78 6.44 -17.13 6.59
N VAL A 79 6.36 -16.14 5.70
CA VAL A 79 5.22 -15.95 4.80
C VAL A 79 5.74 -15.67 3.39
N GLU A 80 5.38 -16.52 2.46
CA GLU A 80 5.84 -16.50 1.08
C GLU A 80 4.67 -16.59 0.09
N HIS A 81 4.87 -16.06 -1.11
CA HIS A 81 4.00 -16.30 -2.27
C HIS A 81 4.81 -16.80 -3.46
N ASP A 82 4.20 -17.62 -4.30
CA ASP A 82 4.74 -17.92 -5.63
C ASP A 82 4.41 -16.76 -6.59
N ALA A 83 5.43 -16.02 -7.01
CA ALA A 83 5.27 -14.89 -7.92
C ALA A 83 4.79 -15.30 -9.33
N SER A 84 5.03 -16.55 -9.73
CA SER A 84 4.50 -17.13 -10.97
C SER A 84 3.02 -17.42 -10.83
N GLU A 85 2.59 -17.99 -9.69
CA GLU A 85 1.16 -18.17 -9.41
C GLU A 85 0.43 -16.82 -9.42
N ILE A 86 0.98 -15.80 -8.75
CA ILE A 86 0.41 -14.44 -8.74
C ILE A 86 0.23 -13.92 -10.17
N TRP A 87 1.22 -14.11 -11.03
CA TRP A 87 1.12 -13.70 -12.43
C TRP A 87 0.00 -14.48 -13.16
N ASP A 88 -0.06 -15.79 -13.02
CA ASP A 88 -1.08 -16.62 -13.65
C ASP A 88 -2.50 -16.24 -13.17
N ARG A 89 -2.67 -15.94 -11.86
CA ARG A 89 -3.92 -15.41 -11.33
C ARG A 89 -4.25 -14.05 -11.92
N THR A 90 -3.26 -13.17 -12.06
CA THR A 90 -3.43 -11.83 -12.63
C THR A 90 -3.91 -11.91 -14.07
N VAL A 91 -3.29 -12.74 -14.91
CA VAL A 91 -3.75 -13.00 -16.29
C VAL A 91 -5.19 -13.50 -16.28
N GLY A 92 -5.48 -14.50 -15.43
CA GLY A 92 -6.80 -15.09 -15.34
C GLY A 92 -7.88 -14.11 -14.91
N VAL A 93 -7.62 -13.15 -14.01
CA VAL A 93 -8.63 -12.16 -13.60
C VAL A 93 -8.79 -11.05 -14.64
N ILE A 94 -7.75 -10.71 -15.39
CA ILE A 94 -7.87 -9.77 -16.51
C ILE A 94 -8.83 -10.34 -17.56
N GLU A 95 -8.59 -11.58 -17.99
CA GLU A 95 -9.41 -12.26 -19.00
C GLU A 95 -10.86 -12.42 -18.53
N ASP A 96 -11.06 -12.85 -17.28
CA ASP A 96 -12.40 -13.01 -16.71
C ASP A 96 -13.15 -11.67 -16.58
N ALA A 97 -12.48 -10.60 -16.16
CA ALA A 97 -13.12 -9.27 -16.03
C ALA A 97 -13.51 -8.69 -17.40
N LEU A 98 -12.66 -8.83 -18.41
CA LEU A 98 -12.98 -8.42 -19.79
C LEU A 98 -14.15 -9.22 -20.34
N SER A 99 -14.11 -10.55 -20.19
CA SER A 99 -15.18 -11.46 -20.64
C SER A 99 -16.51 -11.14 -19.95
N ALA A 100 -16.51 -10.96 -18.63
CA ALA A 100 -17.71 -10.62 -17.85
C ALA A 100 -18.33 -9.28 -18.26
N GLY A 101 -17.51 -8.31 -18.68
CA GLY A 101 -17.98 -7.02 -19.21
C GLY A 101 -18.35 -7.05 -20.69
N GLY A 102 -18.09 -8.15 -21.41
CA GLY A 102 -18.22 -8.20 -22.87
C GLY A 102 -17.25 -7.25 -23.59
N LEU A 103 -16.08 -7.00 -23.00
CA LEU A 103 -15.10 -6.00 -23.44
C LEU A 103 -13.90 -6.66 -24.12
N ILE A 104 -13.24 -5.89 -24.99
CA ILE A 104 -11.93 -6.23 -25.58
C ILE A 104 -10.89 -5.19 -25.18
N THR A 105 -9.60 -5.49 -25.41
CA THR A 105 -8.50 -4.59 -25.00
C THR A 105 -8.59 -3.20 -25.63
N SER A 106 -9.13 -3.06 -26.84
CA SER A 106 -9.33 -1.76 -27.49
C SER A 106 -10.42 -0.90 -26.86
N ASP A 107 -11.25 -1.46 -25.98
CA ASP A 107 -12.22 -0.69 -25.19
C ASP A 107 -11.56 -0.01 -23.98
N LEU A 108 -10.34 -0.43 -23.60
CA LEU A 108 -9.61 0.13 -22.47
C LEU A 108 -8.74 1.32 -22.90
N ALA A 109 -8.91 2.46 -22.23
CA ALA A 109 -8.07 3.64 -22.41
C ALA A 109 -6.70 3.48 -21.73
N ALA A 110 -6.68 2.84 -20.55
CA ALA A 110 -5.49 2.57 -19.76
C ALA A 110 -5.74 1.46 -18.74
N VAL A 111 -4.66 0.96 -18.14
CA VAL A 111 -4.68 0.11 -16.95
C VAL A 111 -3.84 0.72 -15.83
N GLY A 112 -4.38 0.71 -14.62
CA GLY A 112 -3.68 1.02 -13.38
C GLY A 112 -3.27 -0.24 -12.64
N ILE A 113 -2.15 -0.19 -11.91
CA ILE A 113 -1.67 -1.27 -11.04
C ILE A 113 -1.66 -0.76 -9.61
N THR A 114 -2.21 -1.56 -8.72
CA THR A 114 -2.05 -1.42 -7.27
C THR A 114 -1.76 -2.78 -6.67
N ASN A 115 -1.07 -2.79 -5.54
CA ASN A 115 -0.49 -3.99 -5.01
C ASN A 115 -0.31 -3.95 -3.49
N GLN A 116 -0.29 -5.13 -2.88
CA GLN A 116 0.20 -5.32 -1.52
C GLN A 116 1.61 -4.73 -1.44
N ARG A 117 1.79 -3.85 -0.48
CA ARG A 117 3.08 -3.19 -0.27
C ARG A 117 4.04 -4.12 0.45
N GLU A 118 5.29 -3.66 0.39
CA GLU A 118 6.54 -4.24 0.88
C GLU A 118 6.97 -5.59 0.29
N THR A 119 6.06 -6.47 -0.12
CA THR A 119 6.37 -7.82 -0.63
C THR A 119 7.45 -7.80 -1.71
N THR A 120 8.54 -8.56 -1.48
CA THR A 120 9.79 -8.52 -2.25
C THR A 120 9.89 -9.71 -3.20
N VAL A 121 10.12 -9.45 -4.49
CA VAL A 121 10.46 -10.49 -5.50
C VAL A 121 11.78 -10.19 -6.16
N LEU A 122 12.58 -11.25 -6.35
CA LEU A 122 13.76 -11.25 -7.19
C LEU A 122 13.52 -12.17 -8.39
N TRP A 123 13.90 -11.72 -9.58
CA TRP A 123 13.78 -12.52 -10.80
C TRP A 123 14.97 -12.35 -11.74
N ASP A 124 15.20 -13.33 -12.58
CA ASP A 124 16.21 -13.28 -13.62
C ASP A 124 15.73 -12.39 -14.78
N ARG A 125 16.55 -11.42 -15.18
CA ARG A 125 16.25 -10.43 -16.23
C ARG A 125 15.98 -11.08 -17.58
N ALA A 126 16.74 -12.13 -17.94
CA ALA A 126 16.71 -12.72 -19.27
C ALA A 126 15.50 -13.65 -19.46
N THR A 127 15.20 -14.45 -18.45
CA THR A 127 14.13 -15.46 -18.47
C THR A 127 12.81 -14.93 -17.93
N GLY A 128 12.85 -13.87 -17.11
CA GLY A 128 11.67 -13.35 -16.41
C GLY A 128 11.13 -14.32 -15.36
N MET A 129 11.94 -15.27 -14.88
CA MET A 129 11.54 -16.26 -13.88
C MET A 129 11.99 -15.84 -12.47
N PRO A 130 11.15 -15.98 -11.45
CA PRO A 130 11.55 -15.75 -10.06
C PRO A 130 12.70 -16.67 -9.66
N VAL A 131 13.69 -16.12 -8.94
CA VAL A 131 14.82 -16.92 -8.41
C VAL A 131 14.54 -17.49 -7.02
N HIS A 132 13.45 -17.04 -6.40
CA HIS A 132 12.92 -17.48 -5.12
C HIS A 132 11.42 -17.11 -5.05
N ASN A 133 10.67 -17.71 -4.13
CA ASN A 133 9.35 -17.18 -3.76
C ASN A 133 9.44 -15.72 -3.31
N ALA A 134 8.36 -14.98 -3.52
CA ALA A 134 8.18 -13.65 -2.95
C ALA A 134 8.21 -13.73 -1.42
N ILE A 135 8.98 -12.86 -0.76
CA ILE A 135 8.92 -12.72 0.70
C ILE A 135 7.89 -11.66 1.04
N VAL A 136 6.82 -12.07 1.71
CA VAL A 136 5.64 -11.23 1.98
C VAL A 136 5.94 -10.24 3.10
N TRP A 137 5.23 -9.11 3.11
CA TRP A 137 5.35 -8.07 4.14
C TRP A 137 5.15 -8.58 5.58
N GLN A 138 4.32 -9.60 5.77
CA GLN A 138 4.06 -10.24 7.07
C GLN A 138 5.22 -11.07 7.62
N ASP A 139 6.18 -11.42 6.76
CA ASP A 139 7.29 -12.30 7.10
C ASP A 139 8.25 -11.66 8.12
N THR A 140 8.61 -12.42 9.15
CA THR A 140 9.46 -11.98 10.26
C THR A 140 10.88 -12.55 10.23
N ARG A 141 11.28 -13.26 9.17
CA ARG A 141 12.58 -13.95 9.09
C ARG A 141 13.79 -13.01 9.19
N THR A 142 13.60 -11.73 8.91
CA THR A 142 14.64 -10.70 8.90
C THR A 142 14.84 -10.04 10.26
N ALA A 143 14.22 -10.55 11.35
CA ALA A 143 14.28 -9.93 12.67
C ALA A 143 15.72 -9.77 13.21
N GLU A 144 16.56 -10.80 13.08
CA GLU A 144 17.97 -10.71 13.49
C GLU A 144 18.73 -9.66 12.67
N LEU A 145 18.53 -9.63 11.35
CA LEU A 145 19.14 -8.62 10.48
C LEU A 145 18.69 -7.21 10.87
N CYS A 146 17.40 -7.01 11.18
CA CYS A 146 16.88 -5.73 11.66
C CYS A 146 17.56 -5.30 12.97
N GLY A 147 17.77 -6.22 13.91
CA GLY A 147 18.52 -5.94 15.15
C GLY A 147 19.96 -5.49 14.88
N ARG A 148 20.65 -6.16 13.94
CA ARG A 148 22.01 -5.75 13.54
C ARG A 148 22.04 -4.40 12.83
N LEU A 149 21.09 -4.12 11.94
CA LEU A 149 20.98 -2.84 11.24
C LEU A 149 20.68 -1.69 12.20
N GLY A 150 19.86 -1.93 13.22
CA GLY A 150 19.56 -0.94 14.26
C GLY A 150 20.77 -0.62 15.14
N GLY A 151 21.55 -1.63 15.54
CA GLY A 151 22.77 -1.42 16.33
C GLY A 151 22.49 -0.66 17.62
N GLN A 152 23.32 0.35 17.93
CA GLN A 152 23.14 1.22 19.11
C GLN A 152 22.08 2.31 18.92
N ASP A 153 21.83 2.71 17.68
CA ASP A 153 20.85 3.76 17.33
C ASP A 153 19.41 3.21 17.33
N GLY A 154 19.27 1.89 17.44
CA GLY A 154 17.99 1.21 17.55
C GLY A 154 17.18 1.23 16.25
N PRO A 155 15.86 0.95 16.32
CA PRO A 155 15.02 0.82 15.14
C PRO A 155 14.86 2.13 14.35
N ASP A 156 15.10 3.31 14.93
CA ASP A 156 14.85 4.59 14.23
C ASP A 156 16.07 5.12 13.46
N ARG A 157 17.17 4.37 13.39
CA ARG A 157 18.43 4.77 12.73
C ARG A 157 18.24 5.30 11.30
N PHE A 158 17.28 4.76 10.53
CA PHE A 158 17.01 5.16 9.13
C PHE A 158 15.79 6.07 8.95
N ARG A 159 15.10 6.42 10.04
CA ARG A 159 13.80 7.12 10.00
C ARG A 159 13.90 8.51 9.40
N SER A 160 15.00 9.24 9.65
CA SER A 160 15.19 10.60 9.10
C SER A 160 15.32 10.64 7.57
N ARG A 161 15.76 9.55 6.93
CA ARG A 161 15.88 9.45 5.47
C ARG A 161 14.64 8.84 4.82
N THR A 162 14.10 7.80 5.44
CA THR A 162 13.07 6.94 4.82
C THR A 162 11.67 7.20 5.36
N GLY A 163 11.54 7.86 6.52
CA GLY A 163 10.29 7.97 7.27
C GLY A 163 9.87 6.68 8.00
N LEU A 164 10.69 5.63 7.94
CA LEU A 164 10.37 4.29 8.42
C LEU A 164 11.33 3.84 9.52
N PRO A 165 10.86 3.07 10.52
CA PRO A 165 11.75 2.32 11.40
C PRO A 165 12.38 1.12 10.66
N ILE A 166 13.46 0.58 11.19
CA ILE A 166 14.02 -0.71 10.80
C ILE A 166 13.12 -1.80 11.38
N ALA A 167 12.40 -2.49 10.52
CA ALA A 167 11.49 -3.57 10.90
C ALA A 167 11.46 -4.65 9.81
N THR A 168 11.01 -5.85 10.18
CA THR A 168 10.87 -6.98 9.24
C THR A 168 9.83 -6.73 8.14
N TYR A 169 9.01 -5.70 8.34
CA TYR A 169 7.93 -5.31 7.45
C TYR A 169 8.44 -4.90 6.05
N PHE A 170 9.53 -4.13 5.98
CA PHE A 170 9.97 -3.44 4.76
C PHE A 170 10.86 -4.30 3.84
N SER A 171 10.96 -3.91 2.56
CA SER A 171 11.60 -4.72 1.51
C SER A 171 13.12 -4.89 1.67
N GLY A 172 13.84 -3.84 2.09
CA GLY A 172 15.30 -3.79 2.14
C GLY A 172 15.94 -4.98 2.88
N PRO A 173 15.56 -5.23 4.16
CA PRO A 173 16.03 -6.41 4.88
C PRO A 173 15.70 -7.74 4.18
N LYS A 174 14.58 -7.84 3.46
CA LYS A 174 14.18 -9.07 2.73
C LYS A 174 15.09 -9.30 1.52
N ILE A 175 15.47 -8.23 0.80
CA ILE A 175 16.43 -8.30 -0.31
C ILE A 175 17.79 -8.75 0.22
N ALA A 176 18.30 -8.10 1.27
CA ALA A 176 19.58 -8.44 1.88
C ALA A 176 19.63 -9.91 2.32
N TRP A 177 18.55 -10.39 2.97
CA TRP A 177 18.43 -11.79 3.36
C TRP A 177 18.49 -12.76 2.17
N LEU A 178 17.81 -12.44 1.06
CA LEU A 178 17.84 -13.25 -0.16
C LEU A 178 19.25 -13.31 -0.76
N LEU A 179 19.93 -12.17 -0.85
CA LEU A 179 21.29 -12.08 -1.39
C LEU A 179 22.32 -12.82 -0.51
N ASP A 180 22.05 -12.97 0.78
CA ASP A 180 22.89 -13.74 1.72
C ASP A 180 22.71 -15.27 1.58
N GLN A 181 21.67 -15.74 0.87
CA GLN A 181 21.46 -17.18 0.68
C GLN A 181 22.43 -17.82 -0.32
N SER A 182 22.98 -17.04 -1.26
CA SER A 182 23.88 -17.57 -2.30
C SER A 182 24.83 -16.51 -2.85
N ALA A 183 26.13 -16.82 -2.87
CA ALA A 183 27.15 -15.97 -3.49
C ALA A 183 26.94 -15.83 -5.01
N GLU A 184 26.38 -16.85 -5.67
CA GLU A 184 26.04 -16.77 -7.09
C GLU A 184 24.90 -15.78 -7.33
N LEU A 185 23.85 -15.83 -6.51
CA LEU A 185 22.73 -14.88 -6.59
C LEU A 185 23.22 -13.44 -6.38
N ARG A 186 24.11 -13.23 -5.40
CA ARG A 186 24.74 -11.93 -5.15
C ARG A 186 25.53 -11.43 -6.36
N ALA A 187 26.40 -12.25 -6.94
CA ALA A 187 27.17 -11.87 -8.13
C ALA A 187 26.26 -11.52 -9.32
N ARG A 188 25.16 -12.26 -9.51
CA ARG A 188 24.16 -11.98 -10.56
C ARG A 188 23.34 -10.71 -10.31
N ALA A 189 23.08 -10.38 -9.05
CA ALA A 189 22.46 -9.09 -8.69
C ALA A 189 23.43 -7.92 -8.94
N GLU A 190 24.72 -8.11 -8.65
CA GLU A 190 25.79 -7.12 -8.93
C GLU A 190 25.99 -6.87 -10.42
N SER A 191 25.89 -7.90 -11.27
CA SER A 191 25.93 -7.75 -12.74
C SER A 191 24.64 -7.18 -13.34
N GLY A 192 23.54 -7.11 -12.56
CA GLY A 192 22.23 -6.69 -13.04
C GLY A 192 21.46 -7.77 -13.81
N ASP A 193 21.88 -9.03 -13.73
CA ASP A 193 21.19 -10.19 -14.30
C ASP A 193 20.00 -10.63 -13.45
N VAL A 194 20.00 -10.30 -12.15
CA VAL A 194 18.86 -10.46 -11.26
C VAL A 194 18.31 -9.09 -10.88
N LEU A 195 17.00 -8.94 -11.00
CA LEU A 195 16.26 -7.72 -10.69
C LEU A 195 15.47 -7.87 -9.41
N PHE A 196 15.28 -6.75 -8.73
CA PHE A 196 14.36 -6.57 -7.62
C PHE A 196 13.13 -5.78 -8.05
N GLY A 197 12.01 -6.10 -7.42
CA GLY A 197 10.83 -5.27 -7.42
C GLY A 197 9.91 -5.63 -6.27
N THR A 198 9.15 -4.63 -5.83
CA THR A 198 7.84 -4.85 -5.20
C THR A 198 6.84 -5.36 -6.24
N MET A 199 5.62 -5.70 -5.82
CA MET A 199 4.65 -6.39 -6.68
C MET A 199 4.21 -5.57 -7.90
N ASP A 200 4.15 -4.25 -7.78
CA ASP A 200 3.95 -3.35 -8.92
C ASP A 200 5.03 -3.50 -10.00
N SER A 201 6.31 -3.51 -9.61
CA SER A 201 7.44 -3.61 -10.54
C SER A 201 7.48 -4.99 -11.22
N TRP A 202 7.15 -6.05 -10.47
CA TRP A 202 6.98 -7.39 -11.03
C TRP A 202 5.86 -7.43 -12.07
N LEU A 203 4.66 -6.94 -11.73
CA LEU A 203 3.52 -6.94 -12.66
C LEU A 203 3.77 -6.05 -13.88
N LEU A 204 4.36 -4.87 -13.68
CA LEU A 204 4.76 -3.98 -14.78
C LEU A 204 5.76 -4.68 -15.70
N TRP A 205 6.76 -5.37 -15.15
CA TRP A 205 7.73 -6.13 -15.92
C TRP A 205 7.05 -7.23 -16.73
N LYS A 206 6.14 -8.00 -16.13
CA LYS A 206 5.40 -9.06 -16.84
C LYS A 206 4.50 -8.52 -17.94
N LEU A 207 3.94 -7.33 -17.76
CA LEU A 207 3.07 -6.69 -18.75
C LEU A 207 3.86 -5.98 -19.86
N THR A 208 5.04 -5.44 -19.60
CA THR A 208 5.68 -4.46 -20.50
C THR A 208 7.18 -4.67 -20.75
N GLY A 209 7.85 -5.49 -19.95
CA GLY A 209 9.32 -5.57 -19.91
C GLY A 209 10.00 -4.32 -19.33
N VAL A 210 9.25 -3.36 -18.77
CA VAL A 210 9.80 -2.16 -18.12
C VAL A 210 10.12 -2.47 -16.66
N HIS A 211 11.34 -2.16 -16.22
CA HIS A 211 11.77 -2.31 -14.83
C HIS A 211 11.69 -0.97 -14.11
N ALA A 212 10.51 -0.66 -13.58
CA ALA A 212 10.22 0.58 -12.87
C ALA A 212 9.26 0.33 -11.69
N THR A 213 9.23 1.26 -10.75
CA THR A 213 8.31 1.30 -9.61
C THR A 213 7.87 2.74 -9.41
N ASP A 214 6.75 2.98 -8.72
CA ASP A 214 6.35 4.33 -8.36
C ASP A 214 6.96 4.79 -7.02
N VAL A 215 6.90 6.10 -6.77
CA VAL A 215 7.39 6.70 -5.51
C VAL A 215 6.69 6.17 -4.25
N THR A 216 5.43 5.73 -4.33
CA THR A 216 4.71 5.21 -3.17
C THR A 216 5.25 3.85 -2.77
N ASN A 217 5.37 2.89 -3.70
CA ASN A 217 5.98 1.60 -3.46
C ASN A 217 7.47 1.71 -3.08
N ALA A 218 8.23 2.55 -3.78
CA ALA A 218 9.65 2.78 -3.46
C ALA A 218 9.85 3.30 -2.04
N SER A 219 8.94 4.16 -1.53
CA SER A 219 8.99 4.67 -0.16
C SER A 219 8.84 3.58 0.91
N ARG A 220 8.31 2.41 0.56
CA ARG A 220 8.07 1.28 1.47
C ARG A 220 9.23 0.29 1.55
N THR A 221 10.30 0.55 0.82
CA THR A 221 11.42 -0.38 0.71
C THR A 221 12.44 -0.23 1.84
N LEU A 222 12.42 0.87 2.60
CA LEU A 222 13.52 1.30 3.49
C LEU A 222 14.80 1.70 2.73
N LEU A 223 14.74 1.87 1.40
CA LEU A 223 15.90 2.19 0.55
C LEU A 223 15.77 3.52 -0.19
N MET A 224 14.56 4.09 -0.28
CA MET A 224 14.34 5.40 -0.90
C MET A 224 14.47 6.52 0.13
N ASN A 225 15.18 7.59 -0.25
CA ASN A 225 15.24 8.81 0.52
C ASN A 225 14.00 9.68 0.19
N LEU A 226 13.22 10.05 1.22
CA LEU A 226 11.96 10.78 1.06
C LEU A 226 12.12 12.21 0.56
N GLU A 227 13.27 12.85 0.77
CA GLU A 227 13.53 14.22 0.31
C GLU A 227 13.90 14.24 -1.17
N THR A 228 14.77 13.31 -1.59
CA THR A 228 15.28 13.27 -2.97
C THR A 228 14.40 12.44 -3.91
N LEU A 229 13.57 11.54 -3.37
CA LEU A 229 12.79 10.53 -4.10
C LEU A 229 13.68 9.65 -4.99
N GLN A 230 14.89 9.37 -4.52
CA GLN A 230 15.87 8.50 -5.16
C GLN A 230 16.29 7.38 -4.20
N TRP A 231 16.84 6.30 -4.75
CA TRP A 231 17.52 5.28 -3.96
C TRP A 231 18.69 5.89 -3.19
N ASP A 232 18.78 5.62 -1.89
CA ASP A 232 19.80 6.16 -1.01
C ASP A 232 21.04 5.26 -0.99
N GLU A 233 22.11 5.70 -1.65
CA GLU A 233 23.35 4.91 -1.79
C GLU A 233 23.97 4.49 -0.45
N THR A 234 23.74 5.25 0.63
CA THR A 234 24.23 4.87 1.96
C THR A 234 23.44 3.67 2.49
N LEU A 235 22.11 3.71 2.39
CA LEU A 235 21.26 2.59 2.82
C LEU A 235 21.49 1.34 1.99
N LEU A 236 21.71 1.49 0.68
CA LEU A 236 22.09 0.38 -0.21
C LEU A 236 23.41 -0.27 0.23
N ALA A 237 24.44 0.53 0.52
CA ALA A 237 25.72 0.03 0.99
C ALA A 237 25.61 -0.69 2.34
N GLU A 238 24.85 -0.14 3.29
CA GLU A 238 24.65 -0.73 4.61
C GLU A 238 23.94 -2.09 4.57
N MET A 239 22.99 -2.26 3.64
CA MET A 239 22.29 -3.53 3.44
C MET A 239 22.96 -4.45 2.40
N GLY A 240 24.06 -4.02 1.79
CA GLY A 240 24.77 -4.77 0.76
C GLY A 240 23.91 -5.05 -0.47
N ILE A 241 23.12 -4.08 -0.92
CA ILE A 241 22.18 -4.20 -2.05
C ILE A 241 22.78 -3.51 -3.29
N PRO A 242 23.06 -4.25 -4.38
CA PRO A 242 23.58 -3.66 -5.60
C PRO A 242 22.58 -2.71 -6.28
N ARG A 243 23.02 -1.49 -6.63
CA ARG A 243 22.20 -0.51 -7.36
C ARG A 243 21.62 -1.05 -8.68
N ALA A 244 22.36 -1.95 -9.35
CA ALA A 244 22.03 -2.49 -10.67
C ALA A 244 20.75 -3.34 -10.71
N MET A 245 20.32 -3.90 -9.57
CA MET A 245 19.09 -4.69 -9.49
C MET A 245 17.84 -3.86 -9.24
N LEU A 246 17.96 -2.57 -8.90
CA LEU A 246 16.82 -1.74 -8.47
C LEU A 246 16.06 -1.14 -9.66
N PRO A 247 14.73 -1.06 -9.58
CA PRO A 247 13.92 -0.44 -10.63
C PRO A 247 14.13 1.07 -10.69
N GLU A 248 13.81 1.68 -11.83
CA GLU A 248 13.69 3.14 -11.94
C GLU A 248 12.49 3.62 -11.11
N ILE A 249 12.68 4.63 -10.25
CA ILE A 249 11.58 5.26 -9.49
C ILE A 249 10.91 6.31 -10.38
N ARG A 250 9.61 6.20 -10.59
CA ARG A 250 8.80 7.12 -11.39
C ARG A 250 7.61 7.69 -10.60
N SER A 251 6.94 8.66 -11.20
CA SER A 251 5.71 9.24 -10.68
C SER A 251 4.58 8.22 -10.65
N SER A 252 3.66 8.32 -9.70
CA SER A 252 2.53 7.39 -9.56
C SER A 252 1.50 7.53 -10.68
N VAL A 253 1.33 8.74 -11.21
CA VAL A 253 0.48 9.03 -12.36
C VAL A 253 1.37 9.37 -13.56
N GLY A 254 1.35 8.51 -14.58
CA GLY A 254 2.14 8.66 -15.80
C GLY A 254 2.24 7.35 -16.58
N VAL A 255 2.48 7.43 -17.89
CA VAL A 255 2.61 6.23 -18.74
C VAL A 255 3.95 5.54 -18.47
N PHE A 256 3.91 4.30 -17.97
CA PHE A 256 5.09 3.48 -17.69
C PHE A 256 5.54 2.68 -18.92
N GLY A 257 4.59 2.18 -19.69
CA GLY A 257 4.80 1.36 -20.87
C GLY A 257 3.48 0.94 -21.53
N THR A 258 3.57 0.22 -22.65
CA THR A 258 2.41 -0.38 -23.32
C THR A 258 2.38 -1.86 -23.00
N ALA A 259 1.24 -2.36 -22.53
CA ALA A 259 1.09 -3.76 -22.16
C ALA A 259 1.13 -4.69 -23.38
N GLU A 260 1.67 -5.88 -23.15
CA GLU A 260 1.61 -7.05 -24.01
C GLU A 260 0.68 -8.12 -23.39
N GLY A 261 0.64 -9.31 -23.99
CA GLY A 261 -0.14 -10.44 -23.46
C GLY A 261 -1.65 -10.13 -23.37
N PRO A 262 -2.30 -10.34 -22.21
CA PRO A 262 -3.75 -10.23 -22.06
C PRO A 262 -4.27 -8.78 -22.20
N LEU A 263 -3.40 -7.77 -22.10
CA LEU A 263 -3.74 -6.35 -22.25
C LEU A 263 -3.01 -5.71 -23.44
N ARG A 264 -2.70 -6.50 -24.48
CA ARG A 264 -1.94 -6.04 -25.65
C ARG A 264 -2.45 -4.69 -26.18
N GLY A 265 -1.55 -3.71 -26.20
CA GLY A 265 -1.79 -2.36 -26.74
C GLY A 265 -2.32 -1.34 -25.72
N VAL A 266 -2.72 -1.77 -24.53
CA VAL A 266 -3.25 -0.88 -23.49
C VAL A 266 -2.10 -0.19 -22.74
N PRO A 267 -2.12 1.14 -22.55
CA PRO A 267 -1.13 1.84 -21.72
C PRO A 267 -1.22 1.42 -20.25
N VAL A 268 -0.09 1.04 -19.64
CA VAL A 268 0.04 0.95 -18.18
C VAL A 268 0.41 2.34 -17.67
N ALA A 269 -0.52 3.02 -17.02
CA ALA A 269 -0.44 4.48 -16.83
C ALA A 269 -0.66 4.99 -15.40
N GLY A 270 -0.79 4.11 -14.43
CA GLY A 270 -0.89 4.47 -13.02
C GLY A 270 -0.36 3.34 -12.16
N ILE A 271 0.49 3.66 -11.19
CA ILE A 271 1.00 2.70 -10.20
C ILE A 271 0.96 3.38 -8.83
N LEU A 272 0.30 2.74 -7.87
CA LEU A 272 0.21 3.17 -6.48
C LEU A 272 0.23 1.94 -5.59
N GLY A 273 0.95 1.98 -4.46
CA GLY A 273 0.80 0.93 -3.44
C GLY A 273 -0.63 0.95 -2.87
N ASP A 274 -1.17 -0.20 -2.48
CA ASP A 274 -2.59 -0.39 -2.13
C ASP A 274 -3.20 0.67 -1.22
N GLN A 275 -2.55 1.00 -0.11
CA GLN A 275 -3.09 1.97 0.84
C GLN A 275 -3.05 3.39 0.31
N GLN A 276 -2.04 3.74 -0.51
CA GLN A 276 -1.97 5.00 -1.23
C GLN A 276 -2.99 5.07 -2.37
N ALA A 277 -3.23 3.95 -3.05
CA ALA A 277 -4.29 3.84 -4.04
C ALA A 277 -5.66 4.08 -3.39
N ALA A 278 -5.93 3.48 -2.22
CA ALA A 278 -7.14 3.78 -1.47
C ALA A 278 -7.23 5.26 -1.03
N LEU A 279 -6.13 5.89 -0.62
CA LEU A 279 -6.08 7.34 -0.33
C LEU A 279 -6.45 8.17 -1.57
N PHE A 280 -5.91 7.82 -2.74
CA PHE A 280 -6.19 8.48 -4.01
C PHE A 280 -7.63 8.25 -4.49
N GLY A 281 -8.14 7.01 -4.38
CA GLY A 281 -9.50 6.61 -4.74
C GLY A 281 -10.58 7.24 -3.84
N GLN A 282 -10.25 7.49 -2.58
CA GLN A 282 -11.06 8.27 -1.65
C GLN A 282 -10.98 9.79 -1.91
N THR A 283 -10.27 10.22 -2.96
CA THR A 283 -10.06 11.62 -3.34
C THR A 283 -9.51 12.50 -2.21
N CYS A 284 -8.64 11.93 -1.37
CA CYS A 284 -7.99 12.62 -0.26
C CYS A 284 -6.83 13.48 -0.76
N PHE A 285 -7.15 14.53 -1.53
CA PHE A 285 -6.15 15.35 -2.20
C PHE A 285 -5.68 16.56 -1.39
N ASP A 286 -6.42 16.98 -0.36
CA ASP A 286 -6.05 18.12 0.48
C ASP A 286 -5.36 17.69 1.78
N PRO A 287 -4.44 18.51 2.34
CA PRO A 287 -3.86 18.26 3.65
C PRO A 287 -4.94 18.11 4.73
N GLY A 288 -4.88 16.99 5.47
CA GLY A 288 -5.85 16.64 6.51
C GLY A 288 -6.98 15.75 6.04
N ASP A 289 -7.13 15.54 4.74
CA ASP A 289 -7.95 14.45 4.23
C ASP A 289 -7.30 13.13 4.67
N ALA A 290 -8.10 12.24 5.25
CA ALA A 290 -7.64 10.94 5.68
C ALA A 290 -8.63 9.85 5.33
N LYS A 291 -8.10 8.66 5.12
CA LYS A 291 -8.88 7.44 5.01
C LYS A 291 -8.41 6.41 6.01
N ASN A 292 -9.30 5.48 6.38
CA ASN A 292 -8.93 4.27 7.11
C ASN A 292 -9.56 3.04 6.46
N THR A 293 -8.71 2.08 6.08
CA THR A 293 -9.15 0.80 5.51
C THR A 293 -9.33 -0.22 6.62
N TYR A 294 -10.51 -0.79 6.77
CA TYR A 294 -10.85 -1.79 7.79
C TYR A 294 -10.89 -3.20 7.18
N GLY A 295 -9.77 -3.93 7.32
CA GLY A 295 -9.64 -5.33 6.93
C GLY A 295 -9.17 -6.20 8.09
N THR A 296 -8.31 -7.18 7.82
CA THR A 296 -7.66 -8.01 8.85
C THR A 296 -6.98 -7.15 9.92
N GLY A 297 -6.28 -6.10 9.48
CA GLY A 297 -5.85 -4.96 10.29
C GLY A 297 -6.49 -3.66 9.79
N CYS A 298 -6.10 -2.52 10.37
CA CYS A 298 -6.49 -1.21 9.86
C CYS A 298 -5.28 -0.39 9.40
N PHE A 299 -5.46 0.36 8.33
CA PHE A 299 -4.43 1.24 7.77
C PHE A 299 -5.01 2.62 7.54
N MET A 300 -4.65 3.53 8.43
CA MET A 300 -5.05 4.93 8.36
C MET A 300 -3.95 5.73 7.68
N LEU A 301 -4.30 6.47 6.63
CA LEU A 301 -3.41 7.40 5.94
C LEU A 301 -4.01 8.80 5.97
N MET A 302 -3.20 9.80 6.28
CA MET A 302 -3.55 11.21 6.25
C MET A 302 -2.62 11.95 5.29
N ASN A 303 -3.20 12.66 4.32
CA ASN A 303 -2.46 13.53 3.41
C ASN A 303 -1.84 14.71 4.20
N THR A 304 -0.54 14.93 4.05
CA THR A 304 0.21 16.03 4.71
C THR A 304 0.73 17.08 3.74
N GLY A 305 0.31 17.03 2.47
CA GLY A 305 0.73 17.95 1.41
C GLY A 305 2.15 17.67 0.92
N GLU A 306 2.82 18.71 0.42
CA GLU A 306 4.08 18.59 -0.33
C GLU A 306 5.34 18.48 0.54
N ARG A 307 5.18 18.31 1.86
CA ARG A 307 6.30 18.17 2.79
C ARG A 307 6.17 16.91 3.62
N PRO A 308 7.24 16.10 3.77
CA PRO A 308 7.23 14.99 4.69
C PRO A 308 7.10 15.52 6.13
N VAL A 309 6.17 14.95 6.89
CA VAL A 309 6.01 15.23 8.33
C VAL A 309 6.68 14.08 9.09
N PRO A 310 7.83 14.30 9.74
CA PRO A 310 8.46 13.29 10.58
C PRO A 310 7.54 12.93 11.74
N SER A 311 7.39 11.63 12.02
CA SER A 311 6.63 11.20 13.19
C SER A 311 7.50 11.05 14.42
N GLU A 312 7.10 11.71 15.51
CA GLU A 312 7.62 11.53 16.87
C GLU A 312 6.70 10.65 17.73
N ASN A 313 5.51 10.32 17.22
CA ASN A 313 4.48 9.54 17.91
C ASN A 313 4.30 8.12 17.33
N GLY A 314 5.35 7.55 16.73
CA GLY A 314 5.35 6.16 16.29
C GLY A 314 4.52 5.88 15.04
N LEU A 315 4.27 6.88 14.19
CA LEU A 315 3.71 6.69 12.85
C LEU A 315 4.82 6.49 11.82
N LEU A 316 4.41 6.20 10.58
CA LEU A 316 5.28 6.19 9.41
C LEU A 316 5.09 7.49 8.63
N THR A 317 6.19 8.08 8.18
CA THR A 317 6.17 9.12 7.15
C THR A 317 6.38 8.44 5.80
N THR A 318 5.52 8.69 4.83
CA THR A 318 5.57 7.99 3.53
C THR A 318 5.18 8.92 2.39
N VAL A 319 5.44 8.51 1.15
CA VAL A 319 4.90 9.23 -0.01
C VAL A 319 3.45 8.77 -0.19
N GLY A 320 2.54 9.74 -0.31
CA GLY A 320 1.13 9.52 -0.63
C GLY A 320 0.91 9.26 -2.12
N TYR A 321 1.44 10.12 -2.99
CA TYR A 321 1.47 9.93 -4.45
C TYR A 321 2.29 11.03 -5.12
N ARG A 322 2.59 10.87 -6.42
CA ARG A 322 3.11 11.94 -7.27
C ARG A 322 2.42 11.94 -8.62
N ILE A 323 2.11 13.12 -9.16
CA ILE A 323 1.42 13.28 -10.43
C ILE A 323 2.36 13.87 -11.47
N GLY A 324 2.76 13.08 -12.48
CA GLY A 324 3.69 13.53 -13.50
C GLY A 324 4.95 14.19 -12.91
N SER A 325 5.20 15.44 -13.29
CA SER A 325 6.32 16.25 -12.79
C SER A 325 6.01 17.11 -11.56
N GLU A 326 4.78 17.09 -11.05
CA GLU A 326 4.37 17.86 -9.88
C GLU A 326 5.15 17.43 -8.61
N PRO A 327 5.19 18.28 -7.58
CA PRO A 327 5.71 17.89 -6.27
C PRO A 327 5.03 16.62 -5.76
N ALA A 328 5.79 15.80 -5.01
CA ALA A 328 5.20 14.65 -4.35
C ALA A 328 4.32 15.11 -3.19
N VAL A 329 3.18 14.43 -3.01
CA VAL A 329 2.33 14.55 -1.83
C VAL A 329 2.73 13.45 -0.86
N TYR A 330 2.90 13.81 0.41
CA TYR A 330 3.28 12.92 1.49
C TYR A 330 2.07 12.54 2.35
N ALA A 331 2.24 11.48 3.13
CA ALA A 331 1.25 11.04 4.09
C ALA A 331 1.91 10.60 5.41
N LEU A 332 1.15 10.74 6.48
CA LEU A 332 1.35 9.97 7.70
C LEU A 332 0.53 8.69 7.61
N GLU A 333 1.13 7.57 8.01
CA GLU A 333 0.48 6.27 8.04
C GLU A 333 0.57 5.66 9.44
N GLY A 334 -0.55 5.17 9.94
CA GLY A 334 -0.61 4.35 11.14
C GLY A 334 -1.24 3.00 10.82
N SER A 335 -0.57 1.93 11.27
CA SER A 335 -0.98 0.55 11.04
C SER A 335 -1.43 -0.09 12.34
N ILE A 336 -2.61 -0.70 12.31
CA ILE A 336 -3.20 -1.46 13.40
C ILE A 336 -3.18 -2.93 12.98
N ALA A 337 -2.42 -3.76 13.69
CA ALA A 337 -2.19 -5.16 13.32
C ALA A 337 -3.49 -5.98 13.28
N VAL A 338 -4.37 -5.78 14.26
CA VAL A 338 -5.52 -6.65 14.54
C VAL A 338 -6.78 -5.80 14.65
N ALA A 339 -7.63 -5.94 13.64
CA ALA A 339 -8.98 -5.36 13.58
C ALA A 339 -9.99 -6.46 13.21
N GLY A 340 -10.21 -6.73 11.92
CA GLY A 340 -11.06 -7.84 11.46
C GLY A 340 -10.54 -9.21 11.89
N ALA A 341 -9.23 -9.36 12.07
CA ALA A 341 -8.64 -10.57 12.66
C ALA A 341 -9.14 -10.85 14.09
N LEU A 342 -9.55 -9.83 14.87
CA LEU A 342 -10.16 -10.03 16.18
C LEU A 342 -11.52 -10.70 16.06
N VAL A 343 -12.34 -10.25 15.11
CA VAL A 343 -13.65 -10.84 14.81
C VAL A 343 -13.49 -12.28 14.31
N GLN A 344 -12.53 -12.53 13.41
CA GLN A 344 -12.19 -13.87 12.95
C GLN A 344 -11.74 -14.77 14.10
N TRP A 345 -10.92 -14.27 15.02
CA TRP A 345 -10.49 -15.03 16.20
C TRP A 345 -11.66 -15.38 17.13
N LEU A 346 -12.62 -14.47 17.34
CA LEU A 346 -13.84 -14.77 18.10
C LEU A 346 -14.67 -15.89 17.47
N ARG A 347 -14.73 -15.93 16.13
CA ARG A 347 -15.39 -16.98 15.35
C ARG A 347 -14.64 -18.32 15.45
N ASP A 348 -13.39 -18.33 15.01
CA ASP A 348 -12.64 -19.56 14.76
C ASP A 348 -12.11 -20.20 16.05
N ASN A 349 -11.75 -19.39 17.05
CA ASN A 349 -11.08 -19.88 18.25
C ASN A 349 -12.00 -19.94 19.48
N LEU A 350 -12.96 -19.01 19.62
CA LEU A 350 -13.90 -19.03 20.75
C LEU A 350 -15.28 -19.57 20.38
N GLY A 351 -15.60 -19.74 19.09
CA GLY A 351 -16.92 -20.19 18.65
C GLY A 351 -18.06 -19.27 19.11
N MET A 352 -17.78 -17.98 19.32
CA MET A 352 -18.77 -17.02 19.82
C MET A 352 -19.76 -16.59 18.74
N ILE A 353 -19.36 -16.71 17.48
CA ILE A 353 -20.12 -16.38 16.28
C ILE A 353 -19.83 -17.45 15.22
N GLU A 354 -20.76 -17.66 14.27
CA GLU A 354 -20.59 -18.66 13.20
C GLU A 354 -19.97 -18.01 11.94
N GLN A 355 -20.41 -16.80 11.62
CA GLN A 355 -19.90 -15.97 10.53
C GLN A 355 -19.37 -14.65 11.08
N SER A 356 -18.46 -14.00 10.35
CA SER A 356 -17.90 -12.72 10.80
C SER A 356 -18.96 -11.63 10.96
N ASP A 357 -19.98 -11.63 10.11
CA ASP A 357 -21.05 -10.63 10.11
C ASP A 357 -22.02 -10.79 11.30
N ASP A 358 -22.03 -11.95 11.97
CA ASP A 358 -22.85 -12.19 13.16
C ASP A 358 -22.38 -11.35 14.37
N ILE A 359 -21.16 -10.81 14.33
CA ILE A 359 -20.59 -10.03 15.43
C ILE A 359 -21.46 -8.82 15.77
N GLU A 360 -22.03 -8.16 14.76
CA GLU A 360 -22.83 -6.97 14.95
C GLU A 360 -24.13 -7.30 15.67
N ALA A 361 -24.81 -8.37 15.22
CA ALA A 361 -26.05 -8.85 15.84
C ALA A 361 -25.81 -9.24 17.31
N LEU A 362 -24.71 -9.94 17.60
CA LEU A 362 -24.33 -10.29 18.96
C LEU A 362 -24.01 -9.06 19.81
N ALA A 363 -23.25 -8.10 19.28
CA ALA A 363 -22.91 -6.85 19.98
C ALA A 363 -24.14 -5.96 20.24
N LYS A 364 -25.18 -6.03 19.38
CA LYS A 364 -26.47 -5.33 19.55
C LYS A 364 -27.38 -5.95 20.61
N THR A 365 -27.07 -7.14 21.14
CA THR A 365 -27.83 -7.73 22.27
C THR A 365 -27.65 -6.97 23.59
N VAL A 366 -26.66 -6.07 23.66
CA VAL A 366 -26.35 -5.24 24.82
C VAL A 366 -26.28 -3.76 24.41
N PRO A 367 -26.64 -2.83 25.32
CA PRO A 367 -26.66 -1.40 25.00
C PRO A 367 -25.28 -0.74 25.02
N ASP A 368 -24.30 -1.32 25.71
CA ASP A 368 -22.92 -0.84 25.81
C ASP A 368 -21.93 -1.98 26.08
N ASN A 369 -20.65 -1.67 26.32
CA ASN A 369 -19.60 -2.65 26.59
C ASN A 369 -19.61 -3.22 28.02
N GLY A 370 -20.46 -2.75 28.93
CA GLY A 370 -20.52 -3.24 30.31
C GLY A 370 -19.22 -3.06 31.11
N ASP A 371 -18.39 -2.07 30.75
CA ASP A 371 -17.01 -1.85 31.22
C ASP A 371 -16.02 -2.98 30.84
N VAL A 372 -16.38 -3.83 29.86
CA VAL A 372 -15.48 -4.82 29.25
C VAL A 372 -14.64 -4.15 28.17
N TYR A 373 -13.33 -4.36 28.21
CA TYR A 373 -12.40 -3.88 27.18
C TYR A 373 -11.56 -5.04 26.66
N PHE A 374 -11.38 -5.08 25.34
CA PHE A 374 -10.57 -6.10 24.66
C PHE A 374 -9.40 -5.43 23.96
N VAL A 375 -8.17 -5.60 24.47
CA VAL A 375 -6.96 -5.14 23.77
C VAL A 375 -6.41 -6.27 22.89
N PRO A 376 -6.47 -6.19 21.55
CA PRO A 376 -6.22 -7.34 20.68
C PRO A 376 -4.75 -7.44 20.22
N ALA A 377 -3.81 -7.38 21.17
CA ALA A 377 -2.37 -7.40 20.89
C ALA A 377 -1.83 -8.82 20.58
N PHE A 378 -2.44 -9.57 19.64
CA PHE A 378 -2.06 -10.96 19.35
C PHE A 378 -0.63 -11.11 18.83
N SER A 379 -0.15 -10.12 18.08
CA SER A 379 1.21 -10.01 17.56
C SER A 379 2.01 -8.88 18.23
N GLY A 380 1.57 -8.41 19.41
CA GLY A 380 2.00 -7.13 19.99
C GLY A 380 1.17 -5.94 19.49
N LEU A 381 1.50 -4.74 19.97
CA LEU A 381 0.89 -3.48 19.52
C LEU A 381 1.80 -2.79 18.49
N PHE A 382 1.22 -2.30 17.40
CA PHE A 382 1.91 -1.46 16.40
C PHE A 382 1.72 0.02 16.73
N ALA A 383 1.59 0.87 15.72
CA ALA A 383 1.43 2.31 15.89
C ALA A 383 0.21 2.63 16.79
N PRO A 384 0.32 3.64 17.68
CA PRO A 384 1.51 4.44 17.98
C PRO A 384 2.46 3.80 19.02
N ARG A 385 2.11 2.64 19.60
CA ARG A 385 2.76 2.09 20.80
C ARG A 385 4.06 1.30 20.53
N TRP A 386 4.13 0.54 19.44
CA TRP A 386 5.25 -0.33 19.06
C TRP A 386 5.76 -1.23 20.20
N ARG A 387 4.86 -2.01 20.80
CA ARG A 387 5.13 -2.90 21.93
C ARG A 387 4.99 -4.36 21.52
N ALA A 388 6.12 -4.97 21.11
CA ALA A 388 6.18 -6.39 20.76
C ALA A 388 5.93 -7.34 21.95
N ASP A 389 6.11 -6.84 23.16
CA ASP A 389 5.91 -7.57 24.41
C ASP A 389 4.45 -7.61 24.89
N ALA A 390 3.56 -6.82 24.27
CA ALA A 390 2.14 -6.79 24.58
C ALA A 390 1.44 -8.09 24.13
N ARG A 391 0.38 -8.52 24.85
CA ARG A 391 -0.47 -9.66 24.46
C ARG A 391 -1.96 -9.40 24.63
N GLY A 392 -2.78 -10.10 23.84
CA GLY A 392 -4.24 -9.96 23.90
C GLY A 392 -4.79 -10.10 25.32
N VAL A 393 -5.59 -9.13 25.79
CA VAL A 393 -6.26 -9.19 27.10
C VAL A 393 -7.71 -8.76 27.00
N ILE A 394 -8.56 -9.42 27.78
CA ILE A 394 -9.94 -9.00 28.06
C ILE A 394 -10.00 -8.61 29.53
N VAL A 395 -10.36 -7.37 29.83
CA VAL A 395 -10.44 -6.82 31.20
C VAL A 395 -11.85 -6.31 31.49
N GLY A 396 -12.16 -6.10 32.77
CA GLY A 396 -13.46 -5.57 33.20
C GLY A 396 -14.59 -6.59 33.27
N LEU A 397 -14.29 -7.89 33.16
CA LEU A 397 -15.28 -8.95 33.31
C LEU A 397 -15.87 -8.97 34.72
N THR A 398 -17.19 -8.84 34.80
CA THR A 398 -17.99 -9.02 36.02
C THR A 398 -19.01 -10.15 35.81
N ARG A 399 -19.73 -10.57 36.86
CA ARG A 399 -20.82 -11.55 36.72
C ARG A 399 -21.99 -11.06 35.84
N PHE A 400 -22.05 -9.76 35.53
CA PHE A 400 -23.03 -9.17 34.62
C PHE A 400 -22.63 -9.33 33.14
N ALA A 401 -21.33 -9.43 32.85
CA ALA A 401 -20.83 -9.49 31.48
C ALA A 401 -21.33 -10.75 30.74
N THR A 402 -21.60 -10.59 29.45
CA THR A 402 -22.12 -11.63 28.55
C THR A 402 -21.27 -11.68 27.28
N SER A 403 -21.49 -12.68 26.43
CA SER A 403 -20.87 -12.74 25.09
C SER A 403 -21.15 -11.49 24.25
N GLY A 404 -22.34 -10.89 24.39
CA GLY A 404 -22.69 -9.62 23.75
C GLY A 404 -21.76 -8.46 24.15
N HIS A 405 -21.38 -8.37 25.43
CA HIS A 405 -20.44 -7.35 25.90
C HIS A 405 -19.01 -7.58 25.36
N VAL A 406 -18.58 -8.82 25.22
CA VAL A 406 -17.27 -9.15 24.63
C VAL A 406 -17.26 -8.85 23.13
N ALA A 407 -18.33 -9.17 22.40
CA ALA A 407 -18.50 -8.82 21.00
C ALA A 407 -18.50 -7.30 20.80
N ARG A 408 -19.23 -6.56 21.65
CA ARG A 408 -19.21 -5.11 21.70
C ARG A 408 -17.80 -4.56 21.90
N ALA A 409 -17.10 -5.04 22.93
CA ALA A 409 -15.74 -4.60 23.24
C ALA A 409 -14.74 -4.88 22.10
N ALA A 410 -14.94 -5.94 21.32
CA ALA A 410 -14.11 -6.25 20.17
C ALA A 410 -14.29 -5.24 19.01
N LEU A 411 -15.54 -4.84 18.72
CA LEU A 411 -15.80 -3.76 17.75
C LEU A 411 -15.23 -2.43 18.25
N GLU A 412 -15.52 -2.08 19.52
CA GLU A 412 -15.03 -0.83 20.12
C GLU A 412 -13.49 -0.74 20.15
N ALA A 413 -12.79 -1.86 20.36
CA ALA A 413 -11.33 -1.91 20.32
C ALA A 413 -10.76 -1.46 18.97
N THR A 414 -11.42 -1.81 17.86
CA THR A 414 -11.02 -1.37 16.52
C THR A 414 -11.14 0.15 16.40
N ALA A 415 -12.22 0.73 16.95
CA ALA A 415 -12.42 2.17 16.94
C ALA A 415 -11.46 2.93 17.86
N PHE A 416 -11.15 2.38 19.04
CA PHE A 416 -10.17 2.96 19.96
C PHE A 416 -8.76 2.94 19.41
N GLN A 417 -8.32 1.83 18.80
CA GLN A 417 -7.02 1.78 18.14
C GLN A 417 -6.94 2.82 16.99
N THR A 418 -8.01 2.99 16.22
CA THR A 418 -8.09 4.03 15.18
C THR A 418 -7.98 5.44 15.78
N ARG A 419 -8.60 5.69 16.94
CA ARG A 419 -8.45 6.96 17.67
C ARG A 419 -7.02 7.20 18.13
N GLU A 420 -6.32 6.19 18.63
CA GLU A 420 -4.91 6.32 19.03
C GLU A 420 -4.04 6.75 17.86
N VAL A 421 -4.23 6.13 16.69
CA VAL A 421 -3.52 6.51 15.46
C VAL A 421 -3.84 7.93 15.05
N LEU A 422 -5.12 8.34 15.08
CA LEU A 422 -5.50 9.71 14.74
C LEU A 422 -4.92 10.73 15.71
N ASP A 423 -4.94 10.45 17.02
CA ASP A 423 -4.39 11.35 18.03
C ASP A 423 -2.87 11.53 17.82
N ALA A 424 -2.15 10.46 17.46
CA ALA A 424 -0.75 10.54 17.05
C ALA A 424 -0.55 11.37 15.76
N MET A 425 -1.42 11.21 14.76
CA MET A 425 -1.34 11.98 13.50
C MET A 425 -1.55 13.47 13.75
N ARG A 426 -2.50 13.81 14.62
CA ARG A 426 -2.77 15.19 15.05
C ARG A 426 -1.59 15.78 15.80
N ALA A 427 -0.95 15.00 16.67
CA ALA A 427 0.23 15.42 17.42
C ALA A 427 1.44 15.70 16.51
N ASP A 428 1.68 14.87 15.50
CA ASP A 428 2.82 15.01 14.57
C ASP A 428 2.60 16.11 13.52
N SER A 429 1.40 16.20 12.94
CA SER A 429 1.15 17.09 11.80
C SER A 429 0.61 18.46 12.18
N GLY A 430 -0.04 18.59 13.34
CA GLY A 430 -0.85 19.76 13.69
C GLY A 430 -2.11 19.93 12.83
N VAL A 431 -2.37 19.03 11.87
CA VAL A 431 -3.51 19.08 10.97
C VAL A 431 -4.72 18.43 11.64
N ARG A 432 -5.87 19.12 11.57
CA ARG A 432 -7.13 18.61 12.12
C ARG A 432 -7.88 17.81 11.07
N LEU A 433 -8.16 16.55 11.38
CA LEU A 433 -9.10 15.72 10.63
C LEU A 433 -10.51 16.36 10.64
N ARG A 434 -11.10 16.53 9.47
CA ARG A 434 -12.46 17.10 9.30
C ARG A 434 -13.53 16.01 9.27
N GLU A 435 -13.23 14.93 8.56
CA GLU A 435 -14.05 13.73 8.39
C GLU A 435 -13.12 12.57 8.08
N LEU A 436 -13.54 11.34 8.41
CA LEU A 436 -12.80 10.13 8.11
C LEU A 436 -13.51 9.37 6.98
N LYS A 437 -12.83 9.20 5.85
CA LYS A 437 -13.31 8.29 4.80
C LYS A 437 -12.92 6.86 5.13
N VAL A 438 -13.82 5.90 4.91
CA VAL A 438 -13.60 4.50 5.31
C VAL A 438 -13.91 3.56 4.17
N ASP A 439 -13.15 2.47 4.09
CA ASP A 439 -13.32 1.38 3.13
C ASP A 439 -12.86 0.05 3.76
N GLY A 440 -13.03 -1.07 3.05
CA GLY A 440 -12.69 -2.41 3.52
C GLY A 440 -13.86 -3.19 4.13
N GLY A 441 -13.67 -4.47 4.39
CA GLY A 441 -14.77 -5.40 4.70
C GLY A 441 -15.59 -5.08 5.95
N MET A 442 -15.03 -4.38 6.96
CA MET A 442 -15.77 -4.10 8.20
C MET A 442 -16.68 -2.87 8.13
N VAL A 443 -16.62 -2.06 7.05
CA VAL A 443 -17.41 -0.81 6.97
C VAL A 443 -18.90 -1.05 6.73
N VAL A 444 -19.32 -2.31 6.58
CA VAL A 444 -20.73 -2.72 6.55
C VAL A 444 -21.34 -2.81 7.96
N ASP A 445 -20.52 -2.86 9.00
CA ASP A 445 -20.96 -2.90 10.40
C ASP A 445 -21.36 -1.47 10.85
N GLU A 446 -22.68 -1.23 10.86
CA GLU A 446 -23.27 0.08 11.21
C GLU A 446 -22.93 0.50 12.65
N LEU A 447 -22.84 -0.49 13.55
CA LEU A 447 -22.51 -0.28 14.95
C LEU A 447 -21.07 0.22 15.13
N LEU A 448 -20.13 -0.42 14.44
CA LEU A 448 -18.72 -0.03 14.42
C LEU A 448 -18.55 1.36 13.80
N MET A 449 -19.19 1.61 12.65
CA MET A 449 -19.05 2.90 11.95
C MET A 449 -19.65 4.06 12.76
N GLN A 450 -20.80 3.87 13.39
CA GLN A 450 -21.38 4.88 14.29
C GLN A 450 -20.47 5.12 15.51
N PHE A 451 -19.99 4.05 16.15
CA PHE A 451 -19.09 4.18 17.31
C PHE A 451 -17.74 4.81 16.94
N GLN A 452 -17.25 4.55 15.73
CA GLN A 452 -16.06 5.21 15.19
C GLN A 452 -16.27 6.73 15.08
N ALA A 453 -17.39 7.18 14.50
CA ALA A 453 -17.72 8.60 14.41
C ALA A 453 -17.81 9.24 15.81
N ASP A 454 -18.48 8.56 16.73
CA ASP A 454 -18.63 8.98 18.13
C ASP A 454 -17.28 9.20 18.83
N VAL A 455 -16.39 8.21 18.73
CA VAL A 455 -15.11 8.20 19.43
C VAL A 455 -14.13 9.21 18.83
N LEU A 456 -14.12 9.40 17.50
CA LEU A 456 -13.25 10.40 16.84
C LEU A 456 -13.79 11.83 16.97
N GLY A 457 -15.11 11.98 17.13
CA GLY A 457 -15.78 13.27 17.18
C GLY A 457 -15.85 14.00 15.84
N VAL A 458 -15.76 13.27 14.73
CA VAL A 458 -15.89 13.78 13.35
C VAL A 458 -16.78 12.83 12.53
N PRO A 459 -17.39 13.29 11.43
CA PRO A 459 -18.14 12.40 10.54
C PRO A 459 -17.27 11.27 9.99
N VAL A 460 -17.87 10.09 9.85
CA VAL A 460 -17.31 8.93 9.14
C VAL A 460 -18.11 8.72 7.87
N ILE A 461 -17.43 8.51 6.74
CA ILE A 461 -18.08 8.41 5.43
C ILE A 461 -17.60 7.16 4.69
N ARG A 462 -18.55 6.31 4.31
CA ARG A 462 -18.34 5.18 3.41
C ARG A 462 -18.73 5.58 1.98
N PRO A 463 -17.85 5.40 0.98
CA PRO A 463 -18.17 5.69 -0.42
C PRO A 463 -19.17 4.67 -0.99
N GLU A 464 -19.82 5.02 -2.11
CA GLU A 464 -20.67 4.07 -2.86
C GLU A 464 -19.86 2.91 -3.44
N VAL A 465 -18.67 3.18 -3.97
CA VAL A 465 -17.73 2.17 -4.46
C VAL A 465 -16.80 1.75 -3.31
N ALA A 466 -16.98 0.54 -2.79
CA ALA A 466 -16.24 0.03 -1.65
C ALA A 466 -14.76 -0.28 -1.97
N GLU A 467 -14.46 -0.68 -3.20
CA GLU A 467 -13.12 -1.06 -3.67
C GLU A 467 -12.27 0.16 -4.07
N THR A 468 -12.07 1.08 -3.11
CA THR A 468 -11.35 2.34 -3.33
C THR A 468 -9.90 2.16 -3.75
N THR A 469 -9.26 1.05 -3.37
CA THR A 469 -7.92 0.67 -3.82
C THR A 469 -7.86 0.54 -5.35
N ALA A 470 -8.74 -0.27 -5.94
CA ALA A 470 -8.81 -0.45 -7.38
C ALA A 470 -9.25 0.84 -8.09
N LEU A 471 -10.23 1.56 -7.52
CA LEU A 471 -10.68 2.84 -8.04
C LEU A 471 -9.54 3.87 -8.09
N GLY A 472 -8.69 3.95 -7.06
CA GLY A 472 -7.54 4.84 -7.04
C GLY A 472 -6.50 4.54 -8.11
N ALA A 473 -6.23 3.24 -8.36
CA ALA A 473 -5.36 2.82 -9.47
C ALA A 473 -5.98 3.17 -10.84
N ALA A 474 -7.29 2.96 -11.00
CA ALA A 474 -8.01 3.37 -12.21
C ALA A 474 -7.91 4.88 -12.40
N TYR A 475 -8.22 5.68 -11.37
CA TYR A 475 -8.12 7.14 -11.39
C TYR A 475 -6.71 7.62 -11.77
N ALA A 476 -5.66 7.02 -11.20
CA ALA A 476 -4.28 7.32 -11.57
C ALA A 476 -4.03 7.06 -13.07
N ALA A 477 -4.37 5.88 -13.56
CA ALA A 477 -4.15 5.53 -14.96
C ALA A 477 -4.98 6.38 -15.93
N GLY A 478 -6.25 6.61 -15.61
CA GLY A 478 -7.13 7.43 -16.42
C GLY A 478 -6.70 8.90 -16.45
N LEU A 479 -6.24 9.45 -15.32
CA LEU A 479 -5.71 10.81 -15.26
C LEU A 479 -4.46 10.96 -16.15
N ALA A 480 -3.57 9.96 -16.14
CA ALA A 480 -2.34 9.98 -16.96
C ALA A 480 -2.60 9.99 -18.47
N VAL A 481 -3.69 9.37 -18.94
CA VAL A 481 -4.05 9.33 -20.37
C VAL A 481 -5.12 10.37 -20.76
N GLY A 482 -5.51 11.26 -19.84
CA GLY A 482 -6.55 12.26 -20.08
C GLY A 482 -7.98 11.70 -20.15
N TYR A 483 -8.20 10.49 -19.63
CA TYR A 483 -9.52 9.93 -19.40
C TYR A 483 -10.26 10.65 -18.26
N TRP A 484 -9.58 11.29 -17.32
CA TRP A 484 -10.19 12.33 -16.49
C TRP A 484 -9.39 13.62 -16.62
N GLY A 485 -10.06 14.78 -16.56
CA GLY A 485 -9.45 16.07 -16.85
C GLY A 485 -8.59 16.63 -15.71
N GLY A 486 -8.76 16.13 -14.49
CA GLY A 486 -8.04 16.60 -13.31
C GLY A 486 -8.60 16.02 -12.00
N LEU A 487 -8.02 16.42 -10.87
CA LEU A 487 -8.44 15.97 -9.54
C LEU A 487 -9.89 16.37 -9.19
N GLU A 488 -10.36 17.50 -9.71
CA GLU A 488 -11.76 17.93 -9.53
C GLU A 488 -12.76 17.00 -10.22
N ASP A 489 -12.43 16.47 -11.41
CA ASP A 489 -13.27 15.47 -12.09
C ASP A 489 -13.35 14.19 -11.24
N LEU A 490 -12.25 13.78 -10.61
CA LEU A 490 -12.22 12.61 -9.72
C LEU A 490 -13.06 12.83 -8.46
N ARG A 491 -13.00 14.03 -7.87
CA ARG A 491 -13.87 14.43 -6.75
C ARG A 491 -15.35 14.40 -7.12
N ALA A 492 -15.69 14.86 -8.33
CA ALA A 492 -17.06 14.86 -8.82
C ALA A 492 -17.63 13.45 -9.05
N ASN A 493 -16.76 12.47 -9.37
CA ASN A 493 -17.14 11.07 -9.53
C ASN A 493 -17.21 10.30 -8.21
N TRP A 494 -16.59 10.82 -7.14
CA TRP A 494 -16.65 10.18 -5.85
C TRP A 494 -18.05 10.35 -5.24
N GLY A 495 -18.79 9.24 -5.15
CA GLY A 495 -20.11 9.17 -4.54
C GLY A 495 -20.05 8.85 -3.05
N GLU A 496 -20.69 9.67 -2.23
CA GLU A 496 -20.94 9.36 -0.81
C GLU A 496 -22.06 8.32 -0.71
N GLY A 497 -21.77 7.15 -0.12
CA GLY A 497 -22.76 6.10 0.07
C GLY A 497 -23.47 6.20 1.42
N SER A 498 -22.71 6.31 2.52
CA SER A 498 -23.29 6.41 3.87
C SER A 498 -22.44 7.28 4.77
N ARG A 499 -23.09 8.00 5.68
CA ARG A 499 -22.45 8.93 6.62
C ARG A 499 -22.97 8.69 8.03
N TRP A 500 -22.04 8.59 8.97
CA TRP A 500 -22.32 8.56 10.39
C TRP A 500 -21.80 9.84 11.02
N THR A 501 -22.66 10.54 11.74
CA THR A 501 -22.31 11.76 12.47
C THR A 501 -22.16 11.46 13.96
N PRO A 502 -21.19 12.09 14.67
CA PRO A 502 -21.02 11.88 16.10
C PRO A 502 -22.31 12.20 16.87
N ALA A 503 -22.80 11.23 17.63
CA ALA A 503 -23.97 11.31 18.50
C ALA A 503 -23.60 11.17 19.99
N MET A 504 -22.37 10.70 20.31
CA MET A 504 -21.88 10.59 21.68
C MET A 504 -21.29 11.91 22.21
N GLY A 505 -21.71 12.31 23.41
CA GLY A 505 -21.19 13.49 24.10
C GLY A 505 -19.70 13.37 24.43
N GLN A 506 -18.98 14.51 24.40
CA GLN A 506 -17.53 14.57 24.59
C GLN A 506 -17.05 13.91 25.90
N GLU A 507 -17.73 14.19 27.02
CA GLU A 507 -17.37 13.63 28.32
C GLU A 507 -17.42 12.09 28.32
N ARG A 508 -18.44 11.50 27.69
CA ARG A 508 -18.60 10.05 27.61
C ARG A 508 -17.52 9.41 26.74
N ARG A 509 -17.24 9.95 25.55
CA ARG A 509 -16.19 9.39 24.67
C ARG A 509 -14.79 9.51 25.30
N ASP A 510 -14.52 10.57 26.05
CA ASP A 510 -13.24 10.77 26.72
C ASP A 510 -13.09 9.81 27.92
N ALA A 511 -14.18 9.57 28.66
CA ALA A 511 -14.20 8.56 29.73
C ALA A 511 -13.97 7.14 29.20
N LEU A 512 -14.63 6.74 28.11
CA LEU A 512 -14.44 5.44 27.47
C LEU A 512 -12.99 5.26 26.99
N TYR A 513 -12.43 6.29 26.35
CA TYR A 513 -11.06 6.23 25.87
C TYR A 513 -10.02 6.24 27.00
N ALA A 514 -10.28 6.94 28.11
CA ALA A 514 -9.43 6.86 29.29
C ALA A 514 -9.40 5.44 29.88
N ARG A 515 -10.55 4.75 29.92
CA ARG A 515 -10.64 3.35 30.35
C ARG A 515 -9.96 2.40 29.37
N TRP A 516 -10.10 2.63 28.07
CA TRP A 516 -9.33 1.91 27.04
C TRP A 516 -7.82 2.01 27.27
N ASN A 517 -7.29 3.22 27.52
CA ASN A 517 -5.86 3.41 27.81
C ASN A 517 -5.42 2.64 29.07
N GLN A 518 -6.25 2.60 30.12
CA GLN A 518 -5.98 1.78 31.30
C GLN A 518 -5.95 0.27 30.96
N ALA A 519 -6.81 -0.20 30.05
CA ALA A 519 -6.78 -1.58 29.58
C ALA A 519 -5.50 -1.89 28.79
N VAL A 520 -5.06 -0.95 27.93
CA VAL A 520 -3.79 -1.05 27.20
C VAL A 520 -2.60 -1.15 28.15
N GLU A 521 -2.56 -0.39 29.24
CA GLU A 521 -1.48 -0.52 30.24
C GLU A 521 -1.39 -1.93 30.86
N ARG A 522 -2.50 -2.69 30.92
CA ARG A 522 -2.50 -4.07 31.44
C ARG A 522 -1.96 -5.10 30.46
N THR A 523 -1.85 -4.78 29.17
CA THR A 523 -1.25 -5.70 28.19
C THR A 523 0.28 -5.65 28.19
N LEU A 524 0.87 -4.55 28.65
CA LEU A 524 2.31 -4.29 28.54
C LEU A 524 3.14 -5.14 29.51
N GLY A 525 4.37 -5.47 29.12
CA GLY A 525 5.30 -6.25 29.94
C GLY A 525 4.95 -7.73 30.09
N TRP A 526 4.02 -8.23 29.27
CA TRP A 526 3.53 -9.59 29.38
C TRP A 526 4.57 -10.63 28.94
N VAL A 527 5.21 -10.41 27.79
CA VAL A 527 6.29 -11.27 27.30
C VAL A 527 7.61 -10.85 27.95
N PRO A 528 8.32 -11.75 28.67
CA PRO A 528 9.58 -11.41 29.32
C PRO A 528 10.64 -10.95 28.32
N ALA A 529 11.41 -9.92 28.69
CA ALA A 529 12.54 -9.45 27.90
C ALA A 529 13.51 -10.61 27.56
N GLY A 530 13.90 -10.73 26.29
CA GLY A 530 14.82 -11.77 25.79
C GLY A 530 14.18 -13.11 25.38
N SER A 531 12.88 -13.31 25.60
CA SER A 531 12.20 -14.55 25.16
C SER A 531 11.89 -14.57 23.66
N LEU A 532 11.66 -13.40 23.04
CA LEU A 532 11.47 -13.28 21.58
C LEU A 532 12.73 -13.65 20.79
N GLU A 533 13.92 -13.44 21.36
CA GLU A 533 15.21 -13.86 20.75
C GLU A 533 15.47 -15.37 20.84
N ARG A 534 14.88 -16.05 21.83
CA ARG A 534 15.00 -17.51 21.98
C ARG A 534 14.03 -18.27 21.08
N ALA A 535 12.80 -17.78 20.95
CA ALA A 535 11.79 -18.39 20.08
C ALA A 535 12.13 -18.32 18.58
N ALA A 536 13.06 -17.44 18.17
CA ALA A 536 13.59 -17.40 16.81
C ALA A 536 14.79 -18.35 16.59
N LYS A 537 15.34 -18.93 17.67
CA LYS A 537 16.50 -19.84 17.65
C LYS A 537 16.12 -21.32 17.83
N GLU A 538 14.87 -21.60 18.16
CA GLU A 538 14.24 -22.93 18.21
C GLU A 538 13.28 -23.07 17.03
#